data_AF-A0A7S3WIX0-F1
#
_entry.id   AF-A0A7S3WIX0-F1
#
_cell.length_a   1.000
_cell.length_b   1.000
_cell.length_c   1.000
_cell.angle_alpha   90.00
_cell.angle_beta   90.00
_cell.angle_gamma   90.00
#
_symmetry.space_group_name_H-M   'P 1'
#
loop_
_entity.id
_entity.type
_entity.pdbx_description
1 polymer ?
#
loop_
_entity_poly.entity_id
_entity_poly.type
_entity_poly.pdbx_seq_one_letter_code
_entity_poly.pdbx_strand_id
1 'polypeptide(L)'
;ANRRSLSFFRPAPNVEKFQRPLRELQAVGEALLKYAMKLGNVIIVTNAMDPWVETSCKNFLPGLMPLVRQLPVVYARSIYETQGCEAARRSVSPGSGQAQASGSRAGTQP
;
A
#
# COMPACT_ATOMS: atom_id res chain seq x y z
N ALA A 1 -23.56 6.79 -6.64
CA ALA A 1 -24.88 6.17 -6.36
C ALA A 1 -24.92 5.26 -5.11
N ASN A 2 -23.84 4.57 -4.68
CA ASN A 2 -23.94 3.54 -3.61
C ASN A 2 -23.43 3.96 -2.21
N ARG A 3 -22.90 5.18 -2.06
CA ARG A 3 -22.18 5.63 -0.84
C ARG A 3 -23.02 5.62 0.45
N ARG A 4 -24.35 5.75 0.34
CA ARG A 4 -25.25 5.75 1.51
C ARG A 4 -25.63 4.34 2.00
N SER A 5 -25.46 3.33 1.16
CA SER A 5 -25.93 1.96 1.44
C SER A 5 -24.81 0.99 1.80
N LEU A 6 -23.57 1.31 1.40
CA LEU A 6 -22.39 0.50 1.71
C LEU A 6 -21.58 1.18 2.82
N SER A 7 -21.22 0.42 3.84
CA SER A 7 -20.33 0.84 4.90
C SER A 7 -19.21 -0.17 5.04
N PHE A 8 -17.98 0.30 5.23
CA PHE A 8 -16.85 -0.60 5.42
C PHE A 8 -16.98 -1.45 6.69
N PHE A 9 -17.60 -0.91 7.74
CA PHE A 9 -17.71 -1.55 9.05
C PHE A 9 -18.92 -2.49 9.19
N ARG A 10 -19.68 -2.71 8.11
CA ARG A 10 -20.85 -3.58 8.10
C ARG A 10 -20.83 -4.47 6.86
N PRO A 11 -21.37 -5.69 6.94
CA PRO A 11 -21.58 -6.50 5.74
C PRO A 11 -22.39 -5.74 4.70
N ALA A 12 -22.14 -6.02 3.42
CA ALA A 12 -22.97 -5.50 2.35
C ALA A 12 -24.45 -5.87 2.59
N PRO A 13 -25.42 -4.96 2.34
CA PRO A 13 -26.83 -5.28 2.52
C PRO A 13 -27.22 -6.53 1.74
N ASN A 14 -28.11 -7.35 2.30
CA ASN A 14 -28.63 -8.55 1.64
C ASN A 14 -29.67 -8.19 0.57
N VAL A 15 -29.24 -7.42 -0.42
CA VAL A 15 -30.03 -6.97 -1.57
C VAL A 15 -29.30 -7.42 -2.82
N GLU A 16 -30.03 -8.02 -3.76
CA GLU A 16 -29.42 -8.71 -4.91
C GLU A 16 -28.56 -7.78 -5.79
N LYS A 17 -28.94 -6.49 -5.86
CA LYS A 17 -28.15 -5.43 -6.50
C LYS A 17 -26.68 -5.40 -6.01
N PHE A 18 -26.43 -5.69 -4.74
CA PHE A 18 -25.09 -5.73 -4.15
C PHE A 18 -24.56 -7.16 -4.05
N GLN A 19 -25.40 -8.12 -3.71
CA GLN A 19 -24.95 -9.48 -3.45
C GLN A 19 -24.49 -10.21 -4.73
N ARG A 20 -25.21 -10.05 -5.85
CA ARG A 20 -24.82 -10.68 -7.11
C ARG A 20 -23.38 -10.37 -7.55
N PRO A 21 -22.97 -9.10 -7.72
CA PRO A 21 -21.61 -8.79 -8.15
C PRO A 21 -20.56 -9.21 -7.11
N LEU A 22 -20.88 -9.19 -5.81
CA LEU A 22 -19.96 -9.65 -4.77
C LEU A 22 -19.76 -11.17 -4.82
N ARG A 23 -20.81 -11.96 -5.06
CA ARG A 23 -20.68 -13.42 -5.24
C ARG A 23 -19.89 -13.77 -6.50
N GLU A 24 -20.13 -13.07 -7.61
CA GLU A 24 -19.38 -13.25 -8.86
C GLU A 24 -17.90 -12.92 -8.67
N LEU A 25 -17.58 -11.78 -8.03
CA LEU A 25 -16.22 -11.39 -7.69
C LEU A 25 -15.55 -12.39 -6.73
N GLN A 26 -16.29 -12.87 -5.73
CA GLN A 26 -15.79 -13.84 -4.76
C GLN A 26 -15.37 -15.14 -5.46
N ALA A 27 -16.20 -15.68 -6.35
CA ALA A 27 -15.89 -16.93 -7.05
C ALA A 27 -14.60 -16.82 -7.88
N VAL A 28 -14.43 -15.71 -8.61
CA VAL A 28 -13.23 -15.46 -9.41
C VAL A 28 -12.01 -15.23 -8.52
N GLY A 29 -12.15 -14.46 -7.43
CA GLY A 29 -11.09 -14.24 -6.45
C GLY A 29 -10.63 -15.53 -5.78
N GLU A 30 -11.56 -16.44 -5.49
CA GLU A 30 -11.25 -17.73 -4.88
C GLU A 30 -10.45 -18.62 -5.84
N ALA A 31 -10.88 -18.69 -7.10
CA ALA A 31 -10.17 -19.42 -8.14
C ALA A 31 -8.76 -18.85 -8.38
N LEU A 32 -8.63 -17.52 -8.43
CA LEU A 32 -7.37 -16.83 -8.59
C LEU A 32 -6.39 -17.16 -7.46
N LEU A 33 -6.82 -16.99 -6.20
CA LEU A 33 -5.96 -17.25 -5.04
C LEU A 33 -5.54 -18.72 -4.99
N LYS A 34 -6.48 -19.66 -5.19
CA LYS A 34 -6.17 -21.10 -5.23
C LYS A 34 -5.16 -21.43 -6.34
N TYR A 35 -5.29 -20.83 -7.51
CA TYR A 35 -4.37 -21.08 -8.62
C TYR A 35 -2.99 -20.49 -8.34
N ALA A 36 -2.93 -19.24 -7.86
CA ALA A 36 -1.66 -18.59 -7.49
C ALA A 36 -0.91 -19.37 -6.39
N MET A 37 -1.62 -19.86 -5.38
CA MET A 37 -1.05 -20.69 -4.30
C MET A 37 -0.50 -22.03 -4.81
N LYS A 38 -1.02 -22.56 -5.93
CA LYS A 38 -0.46 -23.77 -6.57
C LYS A 38 0.82 -23.47 -7.35
N LEU A 39 0.98 -22.24 -7.84
CA LEU A 39 2.15 -21.83 -8.63
C LEU A 39 3.33 -21.39 -7.75
N GLY A 40 3.07 -20.95 -6.52
CA GLY A 40 4.13 -20.58 -5.59
C GLY A 40 3.64 -19.83 -4.35
N ASN A 41 4.57 -19.13 -3.71
CA ASN A 41 4.30 -18.35 -2.51
C ASN A 41 3.50 -17.08 -2.85
N VAL A 42 2.35 -16.90 -2.20
CA VAL A 42 1.47 -15.75 -2.39
C VAL A 42 1.49 -14.88 -1.15
N ILE A 43 1.69 -13.57 -1.34
CA ILE A 43 1.69 -12.57 -0.28
C ILE A 43 0.76 -11.43 -0.73
N ILE A 44 -0.13 -10.97 0.15
CA ILE A 44 -0.96 -9.80 -0.11
C ILE A 44 -0.21 -8.57 0.41
N VAL A 45 0.13 -7.64 -0.48
CA VAL A 45 0.73 -6.35 -0.10
C VAL A 45 -0.29 -5.25 -0.34
N THR A 46 -0.56 -4.42 0.67
CA THR A 46 -1.55 -3.33 0.57
C THR A 46 -1.07 -2.05 1.25
N ASN A 47 -1.44 -0.90 0.69
CA ASN A 47 -1.22 0.42 1.30
C ASN A 47 -2.35 0.81 2.27
N ALA A 48 -3.24 -0.12 2.63
CA ALA A 48 -4.27 0.10 3.63
C ALA A 48 -3.70 0.01 5.06
N MET A 49 -4.53 0.37 6.04
CA MET A 49 -4.23 0.19 7.46
C MET A 49 -4.64 -1.21 7.91
N ASP A 50 -3.88 -1.83 8.82
CA ASP A 50 -4.29 -3.07 9.49
C ASP A 50 -5.58 -2.84 10.32
N PRO A 51 -6.59 -3.75 10.31
CA PRO A 51 -6.73 -5.02 9.60
C PRO A 51 -7.67 -4.92 8.39
N TRP A 52 -7.36 -4.05 7.42
CA TRP A 52 -8.29 -3.74 6.33
C TRP A 52 -8.61 -4.95 5.43
N VAL A 53 -7.64 -5.83 5.15
CA VAL A 53 -7.85 -6.98 4.26
C VAL A 53 -8.84 -7.96 4.86
N GLU A 54 -8.67 -8.34 6.13
CA GLU A 54 -9.59 -9.25 6.82
C GLU A 54 -10.98 -8.61 6.98
N THR A 55 -11.04 -7.34 7.34
CA THR A 55 -12.32 -6.63 7.54
C THR A 55 -13.08 -6.49 6.22
N SER A 56 -12.37 -6.19 5.13
CA SER A 56 -12.94 -6.11 3.78
C SER A 56 -13.49 -7.47 3.34
N CYS A 57 -12.70 -8.54 3.46
CA CYS A 57 -13.14 -9.88 3.09
C CYS A 57 -14.34 -10.33 3.93
N LYS A 58 -14.31 -10.12 5.26
CA LYS A 58 -15.44 -10.46 6.14
C LYS A 58 -16.76 -9.81 5.72
N ASN A 59 -16.71 -8.55 5.30
CA ASN A 59 -17.92 -7.77 5.02
C ASN A 59 -18.41 -7.86 3.57
N PHE A 60 -17.52 -8.12 2.62
CA PHE A 60 -17.84 -8.07 1.19
C PHE A 60 -17.62 -9.39 0.46
N LEU A 61 -16.64 -10.21 0.86
CA LEU A 61 -16.24 -11.45 0.19
C LEU A 61 -15.96 -12.58 1.21
N PRO A 62 -16.92 -12.93 2.08
CA PRO A 62 -16.68 -13.80 3.24
C PRO A 62 -16.16 -15.20 2.86
N GLY A 63 -16.47 -15.70 1.66
CA GLY A 63 -15.95 -16.97 1.15
C GLY A 63 -14.44 -16.98 0.88
N LEU A 64 -13.80 -15.81 0.75
CA LEU A 64 -12.33 -15.73 0.64
C LEU A 64 -11.61 -15.83 1.99
N MET A 65 -12.31 -15.62 3.12
CA MET A 65 -11.69 -15.58 4.44
C MET A 65 -10.87 -16.83 4.79
N PRO A 66 -11.29 -18.07 4.46
CA PRO A 66 -10.47 -19.25 4.72
C PRO A 66 -9.12 -19.21 3.99
N LEU A 67 -9.08 -18.68 2.77
CA LEU A 67 -7.84 -18.56 1.98
C LEU A 67 -6.99 -17.38 2.47
N VAL A 68 -7.60 -16.21 2.63
CA VAL A 68 -6.90 -14.97 3.03
C VAL A 68 -6.20 -15.12 4.37
N ARG A 69 -6.79 -15.84 5.34
CA ARG A 69 -6.15 -16.12 6.64
C ARG A 69 -4.89 -16.99 6.56
N GLN A 70 -4.70 -17.72 5.46
CA GLN A 70 -3.51 -18.54 5.24
C GLN A 70 -2.39 -17.76 4.55
N LEU A 71 -2.70 -16.57 4.01
CA LEU A 71 -1.76 -15.75 3.25
C LEU A 71 -1.13 -14.69 4.15
N PRO A 72 0.20 -14.48 4.07
CA PRO A 72 0.83 -13.32 4.70
C PRO A 72 0.26 -12.03 4.12
N VAL A 73 -0.08 -11.08 4.99
CA VAL A 73 -0.54 -9.74 4.61
C VAL A 73 0.49 -8.71 5.08
N VAL A 74 1.00 -7.91 4.15
CA VAL A 74 1.93 -6.81 4.39
C VAL A 74 1.19 -5.49 4.24
N TYR A 75 0.96 -4.81 5.36
CA TYR A 75 0.41 -3.46 5.39
C TYR A 75 1.54 -2.44 5.21
N ALA A 76 1.89 -2.17 3.95
CA ALA A 76 3.02 -1.32 3.56
C ALA A 76 2.93 0.09 4.15
N ARG A 77 1.72 0.62 4.34
CA ARG A 77 1.49 1.91 4.99
C ARG A 77 2.03 1.94 6.42
N SER A 78 1.68 0.94 7.22
CA SER A 78 2.14 0.83 8.61
C SER A 78 3.66 0.72 8.68
N ILE A 79 4.27 -0.02 7.74
CA ILE A 79 5.73 -0.13 7.62
C ILE A 79 6.35 1.23 7.33
N TYR A 80 5.83 1.96 6.33
CA TYR A 80 6.32 3.28 5.94
C TYR A 80 6.19 4.31 7.07
N GLU A 81 5.04 4.34 7.75
CA GLU A 81 4.78 5.26 8.86
C GLU A 81 5.63 4.93 10.10
N THR A 82 5.90 3.64 10.38
CA THR A 82 6.69 3.22 11.55
C THR A 82 8.20 3.36 11.32
N GLN A 83 8.68 3.11 10.11
CA GLN A 83 10.12 3.12 9.82
C GLN A 83 10.72 4.51 9.66
N GLY A 84 9.89 5.58 9.68
CA GLY A 84 10.34 6.97 9.63
C GLY A 84 11.21 7.26 8.41
N CYS A 85 10.64 7.83 7.35
CA CYS A 85 11.45 8.31 6.23
C CYS A 85 12.33 9.52 6.62
N GLU A 86 13.43 9.27 7.32
CA GLU A 86 14.61 10.14 7.36
C GLU A 86 15.68 9.59 6.41
N ALA A 87 15.43 9.61 5.09
CA ALA A 87 16.48 9.27 4.12
C ALA A 87 16.40 9.98 2.76
N ALA A 88 15.28 10.61 2.39
CA ALA A 88 15.20 11.30 1.09
C ALA A 88 15.49 12.81 1.16
N ARG A 89 15.44 13.43 2.35
CA ARG A 89 15.66 14.89 2.51
C ARG A 89 17.08 15.29 2.89
N ARG A 90 17.95 14.36 3.27
CA ARG A 90 19.33 14.66 3.74
C ARG A 90 20.42 14.51 2.67
N SER A 91 20.09 14.08 1.46
CA SER A 91 21.08 13.87 0.39
C SER A 91 21.29 15.07 -0.54
N VAL A 92 20.66 16.23 -0.30
CA VAL A 92 21.09 17.48 -0.94
C VAL A 92 21.96 18.24 0.06
N SER A 93 23.25 17.91 0.08
CA SER A 93 24.26 18.81 0.66
C SER A 93 24.40 20.03 -0.25
N PRO A 94 24.14 21.26 0.22
CA PRO A 94 24.50 22.44 -0.54
C PRO A 94 26.01 22.67 -0.38
N GLY A 95 26.82 22.22 -1.34
CA GLY A 95 28.23 22.63 -1.39
C GLY A 95 29.14 21.76 -2.23
N SER A 96 29.41 22.18 -3.47
CA SER A 96 30.75 22.10 -4.09
C SER A 96 30.70 22.71 -5.50
N GLY A 97 30.56 24.03 -5.57
CA GLY A 97 30.91 24.83 -6.74
C GLY A 97 32.03 25.80 -6.35
N GLN A 98 33.26 25.32 -6.14
CA GLN A 98 34.43 26.20 -6.08
C GLN A 98 34.68 26.75 -7.49
N ALA A 99 34.22 27.98 -7.73
CA ALA A 99 34.65 28.77 -8.87
C ALA A 99 36.08 29.28 -8.58
N GLN A 100 37.05 28.76 -9.33
CA GLN A 100 38.37 29.36 -9.48
C GLN A 100 38.21 30.77 -10.06
N ALA A 101 38.79 31.77 -9.41
CA ALA A 101 39.08 33.05 -10.02
C ALA A 101 40.48 33.51 -9.58
N SER A 102 41.45 33.21 -10.44
CA SER A 102 42.80 33.77 -10.44
C SER A 102 42.76 35.24 -10.88
N GLY A 103 43.41 36.15 -10.13
CA GLY A 103 43.61 37.54 -10.54
C GLY A 103 44.61 38.26 -9.65
N SER A 104 45.79 38.53 -10.21
CA SER A 104 47.01 39.06 -9.58
C SER A 104 47.10 40.60 -9.64
N ARG A 105 47.64 41.24 -8.58
CA ARG A 105 48.49 42.49 -8.53
C ARG A 105 48.51 43.03 -7.08
N ALA A 106 49.59 42.95 -6.30
CA ALA A 106 50.87 43.71 -6.32
C ALA A 106 50.81 45.14 -5.71
N GLY A 107 51.62 45.39 -4.67
CA GLY A 107 52.05 46.72 -4.17
C GLY A 107 51.56 47.08 -2.75
N THR A 108 52.27 46.76 -1.66
CA THR A 108 53.42 47.46 -1.02
C THR A 108 53.00 48.60 -0.06
N GLN A 109 53.28 48.35 1.23
CA GLN A 109 53.24 49.21 2.43
C GLN A 109 54.24 50.40 2.39
N PRO A 110 54.27 51.35 3.35
CA PRO A 110 53.89 51.26 4.77
C PRO A 110 52.81 52.22 5.28
#